data_AF-J3N738-F1
#
_entry.id   AF-J3N738-F1
#
_cell.length_a   1.000
_cell.length_b   1.000
_cell.length_c   1.000
_cell.angle_alpha   90.00
_cell.angle_beta   90.00
_cell.angle_gamma   90.00
#
_symmetry.space_group_name_H-M   'P 1'
#
loop_
_entity.id
_entity.type
_entity.pdbx_description
1 polymer ?
#
loop_
_entity_poly.entity_id
_entity_poly.type
_entity_poly.pdbx_seq_one_letter_code
_entity_poly.pdbx_strand_id
1 'polypeptide(L)'
;MTIPVSSRRPAIDMIGALTLFQTILATAAALAAGRISLPGCPESCGDVQVPYPFGIGQGCFFHEHKAAGFNLICNETLHPPKLFLAAAGAEVLGISLPDGTVRVGGDVRRWPGFVYDNTWYAPYAAGSFRVSSARNSFVAFGCNVVAQLIP
;
A
#
# COMPACT_ATOMS: atom_id res chain seq x y z
N MET A 1 61.33 -39.12 -23.07
CA MET A 1 61.67 -37.84 -22.41
C MET A 1 60.44 -36.95 -22.46
N THR A 2 60.02 -36.44 -21.31
CA THR A 2 58.63 -36.00 -21.02
C THR A 2 58.65 -35.20 -19.70
N ILE A 3 57.84 -34.17 -19.40
CA ILE A 3 56.90 -33.32 -20.15
C ILE A 3 56.99 -31.91 -19.50
N PRO A 4 56.97 -30.78 -20.24
CA PRO A 4 56.80 -29.48 -19.60
C PRO A 4 55.31 -29.24 -19.29
N VAL A 5 55.01 -28.97 -18.03
CA VAL A 5 53.64 -28.74 -17.51
C VAL A 5 53.14 -27.34 -17.88
N SER A 6 51.89 -27.25 -18.33
CA SER A 6 51.22 -25.99 -18.71
C SER A 6 50.87 -25.14 -17.48
N SER A 7 51.17 -23.83 -17.56
CA SER A 7 50.96 -22.86 -16.49
C SER A 7 49.51 -22.34 -16.47
N ARG A 8 48.81 -22.51 -15.33
CA ARG A 8 47.46 -21.96 -15.11
C ARG A 8 47.52 -20.49 -14.69
N ARG A 9 46.69 -19.63 -15.28
CA ARG A 9 46.52 -18.21 -14.90
C ARG A 9 45.18 -17.99 -14.17
N PRO A 10 45.12 -18.11 -12.83
CA PRO A 10 43.86 -18.10 -12.08
C PRO A 10 43.17 -16.71 -11.99
N ALA A 11 43.87 -15.62 -12.36
CA ALA A 11 43.34 -14.26 -12.21
C ALA A 11 42.25 -13.90 -13.24
N ILE A 12 42.21 -14.56 -14.41
CA ILE A 12 41.29 -14.23 -15.49
C ILE A 12 39.87 -14.73 -15.15
N ASP A 13 39.77 -15.95 -14.61
CA ASP A 13 38.50 -16.57 -14.21
C ASP A 13 37.78 -15.77 -13.10
N MET A 14 38.55 -15.22 -12.15
CA MET A 14 37.99 -14.47 -11.02
C MET A 14 37.38 -13.12 -11.43
N ILE A 15 37.98 -12.43 -12.41
CA ILE A 15 37.43 -11.19 -12.98
C ILE A 15 36.14 -11.51 -13.75
N GLY A 16 36.12 -12.62 -14.51
CA GLY A 16 34.93 -13.09 -15.22
C GLY A 16 33.77 -13.44 -14.27
N ALA A 17 34.04 -14.07 -13.13
CA ALA A 17 33.02 -14.38 -12.13
C ALA A 17 32.42 -13.11 -11.48
N LEU A 18 33.25 -12.11 -11.18
CA LEU A 18 32.81 -10.82 -10.61
C LEU A 18 31.92 -10.02 -11.56
N THR A 19 32.28 -9.94 -12.85
CA THR A 19 31.44 -9.24 -13.85
C THR A 19 30.13 -9.99 -14.11
N LEU A 20 30.14 -11.33 -14.14
CA LEU A 20 28.92 -12.14 -14.24
C LEU A 20 27.99 -11.92 -13.04
N PHE A 21 28.53 -11.86 -11.82
CA PHE A 21 27.72 -11.63 -10.62
C PHE A 21 27.09 -10.24 -10.59
N GLN A 22 27.82 -9.20 -11.03
CA GLN A 22 27.27 -7.85 -11.14
C GLN A 22 26.19 -7.72 -12.23
N THR A 23 26.33 -8.39 -13.38
CA THR A 23 25.27 -8.37 -14.40
C THR A 23 24.01 -9.13 -13.97
N ILE A 24 24.15 -10.21 -13.19
CA ILE A 24 23.02 -10.95 -12.59
C ILE A 24 22.24 -10.08 -11.58
N LEU A 25 22.93 -9.30 -10.73
CA LEU A 25 22.25 -8.35 -9.83
C LEU A 25 21.51 -7.25 -10.60
N ALA A 26 22.11 -6.72 -11.66
CA ALA A 26 21.50 -5.65 -12.46
C ALA A 26 20.24 -6.11 -13.21
N THR A 27 20.22 -7.33 -13.76
CA THR A 27 19.03 -7.88 -14.44
C THR A 27 17.91 -8.23 -13.45
N ALA A 28 18.25 -8.71 -12.25
CA ALA A 28 17.27 -8.96 -11.19
C ALA A 28 16.53 -7.68 -10.76
N ALA A 29 17.23 -6.54 -10.66
CA ALA A 29 16.63 -5.25 -10.30
C ALA A 29 15.65 -4.73 -11.37
N ALA A 30 15.96 -4.92 -12.66
CA ALA A 30 15.11 -4.47 -13.77
C ALA A 30 13.78 -5.24 -13.87
N LEU A 31 13.75 -6.50 -13.41
CA LEU A 31 12.55 -7.36 -13.40
C LEU A 31 11.57 -7.01 -12.26
N ALA A 32 11.97 -6.20 -11.28
CA ALA A 32 11.13 -5.81 -10.15
C ALA A 32 10.10 -4.71 -10.49
N ALA A 33 10.20 -4.05 -11.64
CA ALA A 33 9.21 -3.11 -12.17
C ALA A 33 8.00 -3.86 -12.78
N GLY A 34 7.38 -4.76 -12.02
CA GLY A 34 6.12 -5.39 -12.38
C GLY A 34 4.97 -4.38 -12.33
N ARG A 35 3.97 -4.54 -13.22
CA ARG A 35 2.73 -3.75 -13.14
C ARG A 35 2.05 -3.97 -11.81
N ILE A 36 1.75 -2.87 -11.12
CA ILE A 36 1.06 -2.93 -9.82
C ILE A 36 -0.46 -2.87 -9.97
N SER A 37 -0.99 -2.21 -11.02
CA SER A 37 -2.42 -2.13 -11.32
C SER A 37 -2.84 -3.08 -12.45
N LEU A 38 -4.14 -3.12 -12.75
CA LEU A 38 -4.66 -3.79 -13.94
C LEU A 38 -4.22 -3.06 -15.24
N PRO A 39 -3.95 -3.77 -16.35
CA PRO A 39 -3.54 -3.12 -17.60
C PRO A 39 -4.56 -2.08 -18.09
N GLY A 40 -4.11 -0.83 -18.27
CA GLY A 40 -4.97 0.30 -18.67
C GLY A 40 -5.58 1.08 -17.50
N CYS A 41 -5.29 0.71 -16.26
CA CYS A 41 -5.79 1.39 -15.06
C CYS A 41 -4.74 2.27 -14.40
N PRO A 42 -5.11 3.40 -13.76
CA PRO A 42 -4.17 4.26 -13.07
C PRO A 42 -3.36 3.52 -12.00
N GLU A 43 -2.03 3.67 -12.03
CA GLU A 43 -1.10 3.06 -11.05
C GLU A 43 -0.87 3.94 -9.82
N SER A 44 -1.30 5.21 -9.84
CA SER A 44 -1.15 6.15 -8.72
C SER A 44 -2.18 7.28 -8.74
N CYS A 45 -2.33 7.97 -7.60
CA CYS A 45 -3.04 9.24 -7.45
C CYS A 45 -2.27 10.10 -6.45
N GLY A 46 -1.75 11.25 -6.91
CA GLY A 46 -0.76 12.00 -6.16
C GLY A 46 0.44 11.13 -5.81
N ASP A 47 0.89 11.17 -4.55
CA ASP A 47 2.02 10.39 -4.05
C ASP A 47 1.66 8.93 -3.66
N VAL A 48 0.39 8.51 -3.85
CA VAL A 48 -0.09 7.19 -3.41
C VAL A 48 -0.22 6.23 -4.59
N GLN A 49 0.52 5.12 -4.53
CA GLN A 49 0.39 4.00 -5.47
C GLN A 49 -0.92 3.24 -5.27
N VAL A 50 -1.49 2.75 -6.38
CA VAL A 50 -2.77 2.03 -6.44
C VAL A 50 -2.53 0.62 -6.99
N PRO A 51 -2.20 -0.35 -6.13
CA PRO A 51 -1.98 -1.73 -6.55
C PRO A 51 -3.30 -2.53 -6.55
N TYR A 52 -3.46 -3.44 -7.51
CA TYR A 52 -4.55 -4.42 -7.51
C TYR A 52 -4.51 -5.27 -6.22
N PRO A 53 -5.64 -5.55 -5.52
CA PRO A 53 -7.04 -5.48 -5.96
C PRO A 53 -7.68 -4.09 -6.01
N PHE A 54 -7.00 -3.02 -5.60
CA PHE A 54 -7.51 -1.66 -5.65
C PHE A 54 -7.44 -1.07 -7.06
N GLY A 55 -8.28 -0.08 -7.34
CA GLY A 55 -8.30 0.60 -8.62
C GLY A 55 -9.21 1.81 -8.67
N ILE A 56 -8.90 2.73 -9.59
CA ILE A 56 -9.67 3.93 -9.89
C ILE A 56 -10.41 3.71 -11.22
N GLY A 57 -11.72 3.93 -11.24
CA GLY A 57 -12.54 3.77 -12.44
C GLY A 57 -13.14 2.36 -12.63
N GLN A 58 -14.13 2.27 -13.52
CA GLN A 58 -14.89 1.05 -13.75
C GLN A 58 -14.00 -0.08 -14.31
N GLY A 59 -14.10 -1.28 -13.74
CA GLY A 59 -13.32 -2.44 -14.15
C GLY A 59 -11.86 -2.47 -13.66
N CYS A 60 -11.38 -1.43 -12.97
CA CYS A 60 -9.99 -1.35 -12.51
C CYS A 60 -9.70 -1.94 -11.13
N PHE A 61 -10.74 -2.21 -10.35
CA PHE A 61 -10.67 -2.81 -9.01
C PHE A 61 -11.29 -4.21 -9.00
N PHE A 62 -11.03 -5.00 -7.96
CA PHE A 62 -11.74 -6.26 -7.72
C PHE A 62 -13.23 -5.98 -7.45
N HIS A 63 -14.16 -6.73 -8.04
CA HIS A 63 -15.61 -6.43 -8.02
C HIS A 63 -16.51 -7.50 -7.37
N GLU A 64 -15.99 -8.68 -6.97
CA GLU A 64 -16.86 -9.78 -6.54
C GLU A 64 -17.43 -9.63 -5.11
N HIS A 65 -18.72 -9.94 -4.97
CA HIS A 65 -19.50 -10.30 -3.76
C HIS A 65 -19.44 -9.45 -2.47
N LYS A 66 -18.30 -8.85 -2.10
CA LYS A 66 -18.08 -7.92 -0.97
C LYS A 66 -17.06 -6.82 -1.29
N ALA A 67 -16.85 -6.52 -2.56
CA ALA A 67 -15.70 -5.75 -3.03
C ALA A 67 -15.79 -4.21 -2.93
N ALA A 68 -16.83 -3.67 -2.28
CA ALA A 68 -17.07 -2.22 -2.18
C ALA A 68 -15.87 -1.41 -1.63
N GLY A 69 -14.99 -2.02 -0.83
CA GLY A 69 -13.78 -1.38 -0.30
C GLY A 69 -12.64 -1.18 -1.30
N PHE A 70 -12.60 -1.88 -2.43
CA PHE A 70 -11.48 -1.77 -3.39
C PHE A 70 -11.62 -0.63 -4.40
N ASN A 71 -12.82 -0.03 -4.49
CA ASN A 71 -13.10 1.12 -5.34
C ASN A 71 -12.46 2.39 -4.76
N LEU A 72 -11.64 3.06 -5.56
CA LEU A 72 -10.96 4.31 -5.20
C LEU A 72 -11.38 5.47 -6.10
N ILE A 73 -11.42 6.65 -5.51
CA ILE A 73 -11.65 7.92 -6.20
C ILE A 73 -10.38 8.76 -6.06
N CYS A 74 -9.79 9.17 -7.18
CA CYS A 74 -8.78 10.22 -7.19
C CYS A 74 -9.47 11.58 -7.34
N ASN A 75 -9.26 12.48 -6.37
CA ASN A 75 -9.75 13.84 -6.45
C ASN A 75 -8.64 14.75 -7.01
N GLU A 76 -8.67 14.94 -8.32
CA GLU A 76 -7.74 15.78 -9.09
C GLU A 76 -8.00 17.29 -8.93
N THR A 77 -9.10 17.70 -8.29
CA THR A 77 -9.35 19.13 -8.01
C THR A 77 -8.47 19.67 -6.87
N LEU A 78 -7.97 18.76 -6.02
CA LEU A 78 -7.06 19.07 -4.93
C LEU A 78 -5.62 19.06 -5.45
N HIS A 79 -4.78 19.93 -4.86
CA HIS A 79 -3.39 20.12 -5.25
C HIS A 79 -2.46 19.91 -4.04
N PRO A 80 -1.69 18.80 -3.97
CA PRO A 80 -1.65 17.68 -4.92
C PRO A 80 -2.96 16.86 -4.93
N PRO A 81 -3.21 16.05 -5.98
CA PRO A 81 -4.36 15.15 -6.04
C PRO A 81 -4.39 14.19 -4.86
N LYS A 82 -5.59 13.91 -4.34
CA LYS A 82 -5.77 13.05 -3.16
C LYS A 82 -6.63 11.84 -3.46
N LEU A 83 -6.23 10.69 -2.92
CA LEU A 83 -6.90 9.41 -3.09
C LEU A 83 -7.92 9.16 -1.97
N PHE A 84 -9.09 8.62 -2.29
CA PHE A 84 -10.16 8.33 -1.33
C PHE A 84 -10.76 6.93 -1.52
N LEU A 85 -11.13 6.28 -0.41
CA LEU A 85 -12.00 5.10 -0.41
C LEU A 85 -13.42 5.50 -0.84
N ALA A 86 -13.90 4.99 -1.97
CA ALA A 86 -15.21 5.39 -2.52
C ALA A 86 -16.38 5.12 -1.56
N ALA A 87 -16.33 3.99 -0.84
CA ALA A 87 -17.39 3.58 0.09
C ALA A 87 -17.37 4.30 1.46
N ALA A 88 -16.25 4.94 1.82
CA ALA A 88 -16.05 5.56 3.15
C ALA A 88 -15.80 7.07 3.11
N GLY A 89 -15.52 7.65 1.93
CA GLY A 89 -15.13 9.06 1.79
C GLY A 89 -13.80 9.41 2.47
N ALA A 90 -12.99 8.41 2.80
CA ALA A 90 -11.80 8.55 3.63
C ALA A 90 -10.53 8.70 2.80
N GLU A 91 -9.71 9.71 3.09
CA GLU A 91 -8.43 9.94 2.42
C GLU A 91 -7.48 8.76 2.67
N VAL A 92 -6.96 8.16 1.60
CA VAL A 92 -5.99 7.07 1.64
C VAL A 92 -4.58 7.66 1.67
N LEU A 93 -3.83 7.32 2.71
CA LEU A 93 -2.45 7.77 2.95
C LEU A 93 -1.40 6.70 2.58
N GLY A 94 -1.83 5.56 2.04
CA GLY A 94 -0.96 4.46 1.63
C GLY A 94 -1.67 3.10 1.65
N ILE A 95 -1.24 2.21 0.77
CA ILE A 95 -1.73 0.83 0.64
C ILE A 95 -0.51 -0.08 0.73
N SER A 96 -0.55 -1.08 1.63
CA SER A 96 0.48 -2.10 1.75
C SER A 96 -0.14 -3.48 1.60
N LEU A 97 0.10 -4.11 0.44
CA LEU A 97 -0.29 -5.50 0.20
C LEU A 97 0.45 -6.49 1.11
N PRO A 98 1.79 -6.37 1.37
CA PRO A 98 2.49 -7.27 2.28
C PRO A 98 1.96 -7.23 3.71
N ASP A 99 1.56 -6.05 4.21
CA ASP A 99 0.95 -5.92 5.53
C ASP A 99 -0.55 -6.26 5.55
N GLY A 100 -1.20 -6.36 4.38
CA GLY A 100 -2.65 -6.46 4.24
C GLY A 100 -3.41 -5.23 4.77
N THR A 101 -2.83 -4.03 4.66
CA THR A 101 -3.41 -2.80 5.27
C THR A 101 -3.61 -1.67 4.26
N VAL A 102 -4.70 -0.91 4.47
CA VAL A 102 -4.91 0.43 3.92
C VAL A 102 -4.80 1.40 5.08
N ARG A 103 -3.97 2.43 4.94
CA ARG A 103 -3.84 3.52 5.92
C ARG A 103 -4.68 4.70 5.46
N VAL A 104 -5.57 5.18 6.32
CA VAL A 104 -6.46 6.32 6.02
C VAL A 104 -6.22 7.48 6.99
N GLY A 105 -6.60 8.69 6.56
CA GLY A 105 -6.63 9.87 7.41
C GLY A 105 -7.71 9.75 8.50
N GLY A 106 -7.28 9.77 9.77
CA GLY A 106 -8.17 9.85 10.92
C GLY A 106 -8.67 11.27 11.15
N ASP A 107 -9.96 11.40 11.46
CA ASP A 107 -10.64 12.66 11.79
C ASP A 107 -10.92 12.73 13.30
N VAL A 108 -10.63 13.87 13.94
CA VAL A 108 -10.85 14.09 15.37
C VAL A 108 -12.30 14.50 15.60
N ARG A 109 -13.18 13.50 15.69
CA ARG A 109 -14.61 13.67 15.94
C ARG A 109 -14.86 14.16 17.38
N ARG A 110 -14.83 15.48 17.58
CA ARG A 110 -15.27 16.12 18.83
C ARG A 110 -16.81 16.11 18.90
N TRP A 111 -17.38 15.39 19.86
CA TRP A 111 -18.84 15.29 20.00
C TRP A 111 -19.40 16.35 20.97
N PRO A 112 -20.33 17.22 20.52
CA PRO A 112 -20.97 18.21 21.39
C PRO A 112 -22.15 17.57 22.16
N GLY A 113 -21.83 16.81 23.20
CA GLY A 113 -22.81 16.20 24.11
C GLY A 113 -23.12 14.73 23.81
N PHE A 114 -23.70 14.06 24.81
CA PHE A 114 -24.03 12.64 24.77
C PHE A 114 -25.29 12.40 23.94
N VAL A 115 -25.16 11.91 22.70
CA VAL A 115 -26.28 11.22 22.06
C VAL A 115 -26.29 9.79 22.62
N TYR A 116 -27.46 9.33 23.09
CA TYR A 116 -27.64 7.96 23.57
C TYR A 116 -27.81 6.96 22.41
N ASP A 117 -26.97 7.09 21.38
CA ASP A 117 -26.79 6.07 20.36
C ASP A 117 -25.51 5.31 20.70
N ASN A 118 -25.71 4.16 21.33
CA ASN A 118 -24.67 3.24 21.78
C ASN A 118 -23.99 2.49 20.63
N THR A 119 -24.29 2.85 19.38
CA THR A 119 -23.75 2.24 18.16
C THR A 119 -22.57 3.04 17.61
N TRP A 120 -21.33 2.71 18.04
CA TRP A 120 -20.13 3.25 17.40
C TRP A 120 -19.98 2.67 15.98
N TYR A 121 -20.21 3.49 14.95
CA TYR A 121 -19.76 3.18 13.59
C TYR A 121 -18.35 3.75 13.39
N ALA A 122 -17.35 2.91 13.16
CA ALA A 122 -16.05 3.37 12.70
C ALA A 122 -16.21 3.80 11.23
N PRO A 123 -16.12 5.10 10.89
CA PRO A 123 -16.51 5.59 9.56
C PRO A 123 -15.68 4.99 8.42
N TYR A 124 -14.49 4.48 8.75
CA TYR A 124 -13.53 3.84 7.87
C TYR A 124 -13.78 2.34 7.64
N ALA A 125 -14.60 1.69 8.47
CA ALA A 125 -14.86 0.24 8.44
C ALA A 125 -16.00 -0.13 7.46
N ALA A 126 -15.92 0.36 6.22
CA ALA A 126 -16.93 0.12 5.20
C ALA A 126 -16.80 -1.29 4.59
N GLY A 127 -17.44 -2.27 5.21
CA GLY A 127 -17.68 -3.62 4.66
C GLY A 127 -16.46 -4.54 4.54
N SER A 128 -15.51 -4.20 3.66
CA SER A 128 -14.33 -5.01 3.34
C SER A 128 -13.16 -4.83 4.32
N PHE A 129 -13.22 -3.82 5.21
CA PHE A 129 -12.12 -3.43 6.10
C PHE A 129 -12.50 -3.49 7.58
N ARG A 130 -11.48 -3.78 8.40
CA ARG A 130 -11.53 -3.71 9.87
C ARG A 130 -10.40 -2.83 10.37
N VAL A 131 -10.66 -2.01 11.39
CA VAL A 131 -9.62 -1.25 12.10
C VAL A 131 -8.62 -2.22 12.75
N SER A 132 -7.33 -2.06 12.45
CA SER A 132 -6.28 -2.94 12.98
C SER A 132 -5.95 -2.59 14.43
N SER A 133 -6.35 -3.44 15.38
CA SER A 133 -6.02 -3.31 16.80
C SER A 133 -4.55 -3.60 17.14
N ALA A 134 -3.75 -4.04 16.17
CA ALA A 134 -2.31 -4.22 16.32
C ALA A 134 -1.49 -2.98 15.89
N ARG A 135 -2.14 -1.99 15.27
CA ARG A 135 -1.52 -0.74 14.77
C ARG A 135 -2.34 0.51 15.13
N ASN A 136 -3.29 0.37 16.04
CA ASN A 136 -4.11 1.45 16.58
C ASN A 136 -4.50 1.12 18.02
N SER A 137 -4.27 2.04 18.94
CA SER A 137 -4.86 2.07 20.28
C SER A 137 -6.06 2.99 20.31
N PHE A 138 -7.16 2.55 20.93
CA PHE A 138 -8.31 3.40 21.19
C PHE A 138 -8.14 4.17 22.50
N VAL A 139 -8.26 5.49 22.46
CA VAL A 139 -8.11 6.36 23.64
C VAL A 139 -9.28 7.31 23.74
N ALA A 140 -9.89 7.37 24.94
CA ALA A 140 -11.00 8.28 25.26
C ALA A 140 -10.76 8.97 26.61
N PHE A 141 -11.09 10.26 26.71
CA PHE A 141 -10.85 11.06 27.93
C PHE A 141 -11.79 12.27 28.07
N GLY A 142 -11.96 12.72 29.33
CA GLY A 142 -12.61 13.99 29.70
C GLY A 142 -14.10 13.90 30.07
N CYS A 143 -14.60 14.93 30.79
CA CYS A 143 -16.03 15.10 31.11
C CYS A 143 -16.90 15.60 29.92
N ASN A 144 -16.29 15.78 28.75
CA ASN A 144 -16.95 15.79 27.45
C ASN A 144 -16.12 14.84 26.59
N VAL A 145 -16.63 13.63 26.34
CA VAL A 145 -15.80 12.52 25.85
C VAL A 145 -15.24 12.84 24.47
N VAL A 146 -13.92 13.01 24.40
CA VAL A 146 -13.16 12.97 23.14
C VAL A 146 -12.61 11.57 22.99
N ALA A 147 -12.79 10.98 21.81
CA ALA A 147 -12.41 9.61 21.52
C ALA A 147 -11.71 9.54 20.16
N GLN A 148 -10.55 8.86 20.11
CA GLN A 148 -9.72 8.79 18.91
C GLN A 148 -8.95 7.47 18.82
N LEU A 149 -8.50 7.15 17.61
CA LEU A 149 -7.51 6.11 17.34
C LEU A 149 -6.14 6.79 17.24
N ILE A 150 -5.19 6.34 18.05
CA ILE A 150 -3.77 6.70 17.92
C ILE A 150 -3.01 5.47 17.40
N PRO A 151 -1.91 5.62 16.64
CA PRO A 151 -1.09 4.48 16.18
C PRO A 151 -0.57 3.60 17.32
#